data_AF-A0A3D3M6Z3-F1
#
_entry.id   AF-A0A3D3M6Z3-F1
#
_cell.length_a   1.000
_cell.length_b   1.000
_cell.length_c   1.000
_cell.angle_alpha   90.00
_cell.angle_beta   90.00
_cell.angle_gamma   90.00
#
_symmetry.space_group_name_H-M   'P 1'
#
loop_
_entity.id
_entity.type
_entity.pdbx_description
1 polymer ?
#
loop_
_entity_poly.entity_id
_entity_poly.type
_entity_poly.pdbx_seq_one_letter_code
_entity_poly.pdbx_strand_id
1 'polypeptide(L)'
;LYGDWTRQIPGCVQCHGPGGAGAVEHFPPLAHQPAAYLVAQLNAWREGTRHNDPNQLMVGVAKAMTDAEVTAIADYFAAGQEVKP
;
A
#
# COMPACT_ATOMS: atom_id res chain seq x y z
N LEU A 1 4.67 -0.06 -8.78
CA LEU A 1 3.22 -0.38 -8.89
C LEU A 1 2.92 -1.79 -9.34
N TYR A 2 3.73 -2.40 -10.21
CA TYR A 2 3.51 -3.77 -10.70
C TYR A 2 3.88 -4.87 -9.69
N GLY A 3 4.48 -4.49 -8.56
CA GLY A 3 4.93 -5.40 -7.51
C GLY A 3 6.36 -5.88 -7.71
N ASP A 4 6.82 -6.69 -6.76
CA ASP A 4 8.06 -7.46 -6.80
C ASP A 4 7.75 -8.88 -6.32
N TRP A 5 7.48 -9.78 -7.26
CA TRP A 5 7.13 -11.17 -6.98
C TRP A 5 8.30 -11.99 -6.42
N THR A 6 9.54 -11.54 -6.59
CA THR A 6 10.70 -12.21 -5.96
C THR A 6 10.67 -12.08 -4.44
N ARG A 7 10.04 -11.01 -3.94
CA ARG A 7 9.79 -10.75 -2.52
C ARG A 7 8.34 -10.93 -2.10
N GLN A 8 7.51 -11.54 -2.96
CA GLN A 8 6.09 -11.75 -2.71
C GLN A 8 5.31 -10.45 -2.44
N ILE A 9 5.70 -9.36 -3.10
CA ILE A 9 5.02 -8.06 -3.02
C ILE A 9 4.12 -7.94 -4.27
N PRO A 10 2.81 -8.19 -4.17
CA PRO A 10 1.90 -7.94 -5.28
C PRO A 10 1.87 -6.45 -5.65
N GLY A 11 1.48 -6.15 -6.88
CA GLY A 11 1.25 -4.76 -7.29
C GLY A 11 0.12 -4.13 -6.48
N CYS A 12 0.31 -2.93 -5.94
CA CYS A 12 -0.62 -2.28 -5.03
C CYS A 12 -2.05 -2.19 -5.60
N VAL A 13 -2.15 -1.87 -6.89
CA VAL A 13 -3.42 -1.70 -7.62
C VAL A 13 -4.13 -3.03 -7.93
N GLN A 14 -3.47 -4.18 -7.75
CA GLN A 14 -4.12 -5.49 -7.93
C GLN A 14 -5.15 -5.75 -6.83
N CYS A 15 -4.94 -5.19 -5.64
CA CYS A 15 -5.89 -5.27 -4.53
C CYS A 15 -6.62 -3.94 -4.31
N HIS A 16 -5.92 -2.80 -4.38
CA HIS A 16 -6.49 -1.48 -4.09
C HIS A 16 -7.15 -0.81 -5.31
N GLY A 17 -7.48 -1.58 -6.34
CA GLY A 17 -8.19 -1.12 -7.52
C GLY A 17 -7.34 -0.26 -8.48
N PRO A 18 -7.88 0.01 -9.68
CA PRO A 18 -7.23 0.87 -10.67
C PRO A 18 -6.91 2.25 -10.08
N GLY A 19 -5.70 2.76 -10.32
CA GLY A 19 -5.27 4.04 -9.76
C GLY A 19 -5.10 4.07 -8.24
N GLY A 20 -5.33 2.96 -7.52
CA GLY A 20 -5.43 2.99 -6.06
C GLY A 20 -6.74 3.61 -5.56
N ALA A 21 -7.80 3.60 -6.36
CA ALA A 21 -9.11 4.15 -6.02
C ALA A 21 -9.87 3.37 -4.93
N GLY A 22 -9.32 2.23 -4.49
CA GLY A 22 -10.00 1.27 -3.63
C GLY A 22 -10.79 0.26 -4.44
N ALA A 23 -11.00 -0.92 -3.86
CA ALA A 23 -11.84 -1.97 -4.43
C ALA A 23 -12.58 -2.70 -3.30
N VAL A 24 -13.88 -2.98 -3.50
CA VAL A 24 -14.77 -3.65 -2.55
C VAL A 24 -14.65 -3.11 -1.10
N GLU A 25 -15.31 -3.72 -0.12
CA GLU A 25 -15.40 -3.18 1.24
C GLU A 25 -14.07 -3.30 2.04
N HIS A 26 -13.14 -4.15 1.59
CA HIS A 26 -11.95 -4.52 2.36
C HIS A 26 -10.62 -3.96 1.82
N PHE A 27 -10.58 -3.38 0.61
CA PHE A 27 -9.38 -2.76 0.06
C PHE A 27 -9.60 -1.25 -0.10
N PRO A 28 -9.24 -0.44 0.91
CA PRO A 28 -9.54 1.00 0.91
C PRO A 28 -8.74 1.75 -0.17
N PRO A 29 -9.21 2.96 -0.56
CA PRO A 29 -8.46 3.83 -1.45
C PRO A 29 -7.10 4.21 -0.86
N LEU A 30 -6.10 4.25 -1.74
CA LEU A 30 -4.76 4.76 -1.47
C LEU A 30 -4.54 6.14 -2.10
N ALA A 31 -5.14 6.37 -3.27
CA ALA A 31 -4.99 7.61 -4.02
C ALA A 31 -5.46 8.82 -3.20
N HIS A 32 -4.71 9.92 -3.31
CA HIS A 32 -4.95 11.21 -2.62
C HIS A 32 -4.90 11.15 -1.09
N GLN A 33 -4.51 10.02 -0.49
CA GLN A 33 -4.24 9.97 0.94
C GLN A 33 -2.93 10.72 1.24
N PRO A 34 -2.81 11.43 2.38
CA PRO A 34 -1.58 12.10 2.73
C PRO A 34 -0.39 11.12 2.79
N ALA A 35 0.76 11.49 2.23
CA ALA A 35 1.94 10.63 2.22
C ALA A 35 2.34 10.20 3.64
N ALA A 36 2.37 11.15 4.58
CA ALA A 36 2.66 10.88 5.99
C ALA A 36 1.67 9.88 6.62
N TYR A 37 0.40 9.93 6.21
CA TYR A 37 -0.60 8.96 6.66
C TYR A 37 -0.28 7.56 6.12
N LEU A 38 -0.02 7.43 4.82
CA LEU A 38 0.30 6.15 4.18
C LEU A 38 1.58 5.52 4.77
N VAL A 39 2.64 6.31 4.99
CA VAL A 39 3.85 5.87 5.70
C VAL A 39 3.51 5.35 7.10
N ALA A 40 2.76 6.13 7.87
CA ALA A 40 2.37 5.74 9.23
C ALA A 40 1.57 4.43 9.25
N GLN A 41 0.67 4.21 8.29
CA GLN A 41 -0.12 2.97 8.22
C GLN A 41 0.74 1.76 7.87
N LEU A 42 1.65 1.89 6.90
CA LEU A 42 2.58 0.83 6.51
C LEU A 42 3.51 0.45 7.67
N ASN A 43 4.05 1.44 8.38
CA ASN A 43 4.87 1.21 9.57
C ASN A 43 4.07 0.58 10.71
N ALA A 44 2.82 1.01 10.92
CA ALA A 44 1.97 0.41 11.96
C ALA A 44 1.73 -1.10 11.73
N TRP A 45 1.66 -1.57 10.48
CA TRP A 45 1.61 -3.01 10.19
C TRP A 45 2.96 -3.71 10.38
N ARG A 46 4.09 -3.06 10.07
CA ARG A 46 5.43 -3.61 10.33
C ARG A 46 5.66 -3.83 11.82
N GLU A 47 5.30 -2.83 12.61
CA GLU A 47 5.44 -2.78 14.07
C GLU A 47 4.37 -3.61 14.80
N GLY A 48 3.29 -3.97 14.10
CA GLY A 48 2.17 -4.69 14.70
C GLY A 48 1.37 -3.82 15.67
N THR A 49 1.25 -2.51 15.41
CA THR A 49 0.35 -1.60 16.13
C THR A 49 -0.99 -1.41 15.40
N ARG A 50 -1.10 -1.89 14.15
CA ARG A 50 -2.33 -1.95 13.36
C ARG A 50 -2.74 -3.40 13.09
N HIS A 51 -4.00 -3.75 13.42
CA HIS A 51 -4.51 -5.14 13.39
C HIS A 51 -5.82 -5.33 12.62
N ASN A 52 -6.30 -4.31 11.91
CA ASN A 52 -7.55 -4.38 11.14
C ASN A 52 -7.39 -5.09 9.78
N ASP A 53 -6.50 -6.07 9.71
CA ASP A 53 -6.20 -6.88 8.52
C ASP A 53 -6.30 -8.37 8.91
N PRO A 54 -7.52 -8.96 8.87
CA PRO A 54 -7.77 -10.30 9.41
C PRO A 54 -6.99 -11.40 8.69
N ASN A 55 -6.65 -11.19 7.42
CA ASN A 55 -5.88 -12.12 6.60
C ASN A 55 -4.38 -11.80 6.56
N GLN A 56 -3.93 -10.78 7.29
CA GLN A 56 -2.52 -10.36 7.38
C GLN A 56 -1.88 -10.05 6.00
N LEU A 57 -2.70 -9.64 5.02
CA LEU A 57 -2.25 -9.36 3.66
C LEU A 57 -1.31 -8.14 3.63
N MET A 58 -1.75 -7.01 4.19
CA MET A 58 -0.96 -5.80 4.26
C MET A 58 0.18 -5.91 5.27
N VAL A 59 0.06 -6.75 6.30
CA VAL A 59 1.18 -7.07 7.20
C VAL A 59 2.33 -7.73 6.43
N GLY A 60 2.03 -8.72 5.59
CA GLY A 60 3.03 -9.37 4.74
C GLY A 60 3.68 -8.40 3.76
N VAL A 61 2.87 -7.60 3.04
CA VAL A 61 3.35 -6.58 2.10
C VAL A 61 4.26 -5.56 2.79
N ALA A 62 3.79 -4.96 3.89
CA ALA A 62 4.54 -3.92 4.58
C ALA A 62 5.88 -4.41 5.13
N LYS A 63 5.94 -5.64 5.65
CA LYS A 63 7.18 -6.24 6.17
C LYS A 63 8.22 -6.58 5.09
N ALA A 64 7.79 -6.84 3.85
CA ALA A 64 8.69 -7.17 2.74
C ALA A 64 9.30 -5.93 2.04
N MET A 65 8.70 -4.75 2.26
CA MET A 65 9.20 -3.50 1.70
C MET A 65 10.38 -2.95 2.50
N THR A 66 11.21 -2.15 1.87
CA THR A 66 12.23 -1.29 2.50
C THR A 66 11.65 0.08 2.89
N ASP A 67 12.37 0.88 3.68
CA ASP A 67 11.91 2.23 4.07
C ASP A 67 11.83 3.20 2.90
N ALA A 68 12.76 3.07 1.96
CA ALA A 68 12.76 3.84 0.71
C ALA A 68 11.52 3.52 -0.13
N GLU A 69 11.12 2.25 -0.20
CA GLU A 69 9.92 1.82 -0.94
C GLU A 69 8.63 2.28 -0.27
N VAL A 70 8.56 2.25 1.06
CA VAL A 70 7.41 2.79 1.81
C VAL A 70 7.24 4.28 1.55
N THR A 71 8.33 5.03 1.59
CA THR A 71 8.30 6.47 1.30
C THR A 71 7.89 6.71 -0.16
N ALA A 72 8.52 6.01 -1.10
CA ALA A 72 8.24 6.16 -2.53
C ALA A 72 6.78 5.83 -2.89
N ILE A 73 6.19 4.77 -2.31
CA ILE A 73 4.80 4.42 -2.61
C ILE A 73 3.81 5.39 -1.97
N ALA A 74 4.12 5.89 -0.77
CA ALA A 74 3.30 6.87 -0.08
C ALA A 74 3.25 8.19 -0.85
N ASP A 75 4.41 8.69 -1.30
CA ASP A 75 4.50 9.90 -2.12
C ASP A 75 3.77 9.72 -3.45
N TYR A 76 3.93 8.54 -4.07
CA TYR A 76 3.26 8.22 -5.33
C TYR A 76 1.72 8.34 -5.23
N PHE A 77 1.11 7.68 -4.25
CA PHE A 77 -0.34 7.70 -4.08
C PHE A 77 -0.87 9.04 -3.55
N ALA A 78 -0.08 9.74 -2.73
CA ALA A 78 -0.42 11.08 -2.26
C ALA A 78 -0.47 12.12 -3.39
N ALA A 79 0.45 12.01 -4.36
CA ALA A 79 0.46 12.86 -5.54
C ALA A 79 -0.77 12.63 -6.46
N GLY A 80 -1.55 11.57 -6.23
CA GLY A 80 -2.75 11.28 -7.01
C GLY A 80 -2.46 11.02 -8.47
N GLN A 81 -1.24 10.56 -8.80
CA GLN A 81 -0.89 10.27 -10.17
C GLN A 81 -1.69 9.07 -10.64
N GLU A 82 -2.59 9.29 -11.61
CA GLU A 82 -3.23 8.21 -12.35
C GLU A 82 -2.14 7.31 -12.95
N VAL A 83 -2.24 6.01 -12.65
CA VAL A 83 -1.49 5.01 -13.41
C VAL A 83 -2.12 4.96 -14.80
N LYS A 84 -1.60 5.75 -15.73
CA LYS A 84 -1.96 5.59 -17.15
C LYS A 84 -1.46 4.19 -17.60
N PRO A 85 -2.29 3.39 -18.29
CA PRO A 85 -1.99 1.99 -18.61
C PRO A 85 -0.66 1.80 -19.33
#